data_AF-A0A1A0H5R3-F1
#
_entry.id   AF-A0A1A0H5R3-F1
#
_cell.length_a   1.000
_cell.length_b   1.000
_cell.length_c   1.000
_cell.angle_alpha   90.00
_cell.angle_beta   90.00
_cell.angle_gamma   90.00
#
_symmetry.space_group_name_H-M   'P 1'
#
loop_
_entity.id
_entity.type
_entity.pdbx_description
1 polymer ?
#
loop_
_entity_poly.entity_id
_entity_poly.type
_entity_poly.pdbx_seq_one_letter_code
_entity_poly.pdbx_strand_id
1 'polypeptide(L)'
;MSFIENKIKYIDLITDFQQNSEQILPSKLSQYQLLITLILALLSFASVALTLINRKANFATYLTSASVASVSIALTSIYACNFFGVYI
;
A
#
# COMPACT_ATOMS: atom_id res chain seq x y z
N MET A 1 21.96 19.49 -27.62
CA MET A 1 20.87 20.10 -26.84
C MET A 1 21.47 21.24 -26.04
N SER A 2 21.02 22.48 -26.27
CA SER A 2 21.73 23.68 -25.77
C SER A 2 21.32 24.03 -24.34
N PHE A 3 22.23 24.67 -23.59
CA PHE A 3 21.99 25.14 -22.21
C PHE A 3 20.70 25.98 -22.07
N ILE A 4 20.35 26.74 -23.12
CA ILE A 4 19.18 27.60 -23.15
C ILE A 4 17.88 26.77 -23.16
N GLU A 5 17.86 25.67 -23.92
CA GLU A 5 16.69 24.79 -24.03
C GLU A 5 16.36 24.10 -22.70
N ASN A 6 17.38 23.67 -21.95
CA ASN A 6 17.20 23.08 -20.62
C ASN A 6 16.68 24.10 -19.61
N LYS A 7 17.12 25.37 -19.71
CA LYS A 7 16.67 26.44 -18.83
C LYS A 7 15.18 26.76 -19.05
N ILE A 8 14.73 26.75 -20.30
CA ILE A 8 13.31 26.96 -20.65
C ILE A 8 12.45 25.84 -20.06
N LYS A 9 12.82 24.57 -20.30
CA LYS A 9 12.08 23.42 -19.75
C LYS A 9 11.98 23.41 -18.22
N TYR A 10 13.04 23.84 -17.53
CA TYR A 10 13.02 23.96 -16.07
C TYR A 10 12.04 25.02 -15.57
N ILE A 11 11.99 26.18 -16.24
CA ILE A 11 11.05 27.26 -15.91
C ILE A 11 9.61 26.77 -16.12
N ASP A 12 9.36 26.06 -17.21
CA ASP A 12 8.04 25.48 -17.51
C ASP A 12 7.62 24.48 -16.42
N LEU A 13 8.52 23.59 -15.99
CA LEU A 13 8.28 22.63 -14.90
C LEU A 13 7.99 23.30 -13.55
N ILE A 14 8.71 24.36 -13.19
CA ILE A 14 8.42 25.11 -11.96
C ILE A 14 7.06 25.78 -12.04
N THR A 15 6.77 26.41 -13.18
CA THR A 15 5.52 27.14 -13.37
C THR A 15 4.34 26.16 -13.28
N ASP A 16 4.46 24.99 -13.89
CA ASP A 16 3.50 23.90 -13.80
C ASP A 16 3.35 23.37 -12.37
N PHE A 17 4.47 23.13 -11.67
CA PHE A 17 4.44 22.69 -10.27
C PHE A 17 3.73 23.71 -9.36
N GLN A 18 4.01 25.01 -9.52
CA GLN A 18 3.44 26.06 -8.69
C GLN A 18 1.96 26.34 -8.99
N GLN A 19 1.54 26.18 -10.25
CA GLN A 19 0.18 26.52 -10.68
C GLN A 19 -0.78 25.34 -10.61
N ASN A 20 -0.28 24.12 -10.87
CA ASN A 20 -1.12 22.94 -11.11
C ASN A 20 -0.90 21.81 -10.08
N SER A 21 0.08 21.92 -9.18
CA SER A 21 0.28 20.89 -8.15
C SER A 21 -0.40 21.26 -6.83
N GLU A 22 -1.09 20.28 -6.26
CA GLU A 22 -1.58 20.34 -4.89
C GLU A 22 -0.56 19.74 -3.92
N GLN A 23 -0.60 20.18 -2.66
CA GLN A 23 0.23 19.57 -1.62
C GLN A 23 -0.16 18.10 -1.43
N ILE A 24 0.84 17.23 -1.40
CA ILE A 24 0.66 15.83 -1.00
C ILE A 24 0.46 15.82 0.52
N LEU A 25 -0.81 15.81 0.94
CA LEU A 25 -1.16 15.71 2.35
C LEU A 25 -0.99 14.26 2.82
N PRO A 26 -0.40 14.03 4.01
CA PRO A 26 -0.34 12.69 4.57
C PRO A 26 -1.76 12.17 4.79
N SER A 27 -1.97 10.90 4.45
CA SER A 27 -3.26 10.25 4.67
C SER A 27 -3.66 10.35 6.14
N LYS A 28 -4.91 10.71 6.42
CA LYS A 28 -5.49 10.71 7.78
C LYS A 28 -5.39 9.34 8.45
N LEU A 29 -5.26 8.27 7.66
CA LEU A 29 -5.07 6.89 8.13
C LEU A 29 -3.72 6.66 8.82
N SER A 30 -2.72 7.52 8.57
CA SER A 30 -1.41 7.44 9.24
C SER A 30 -1.52 7.54 10.76
N GLN A 31 -2.49 8.32 11.28
CA GLN A 31 -2.75 8.45 12.71
C GLN A 31 -3.22 7.14 13.35
N TYR A 32 -3.83 6.25 12.56
CA TYR A 32 -4.36 4.96 13.00
C TYR A 32 -3.52 3.79 12.50
N GLN A 33 -2.31 4.05 12.00
CA GLN A 33 -1.50 3.04 11.33
C GLN A 33 -1.21 1.82 12.20
N LEU A 34 -0.91 2.01 13.49
CA LEU A 34 -0.74 0.92 14.46
C LEU A 34 -2.02 0.05 14.54
N LEU A 35 -3.18 0.68 14.71
CA LEU A 35 -4.46 0.01 14.83
C LEU A 35 -4.80 -0.77 13.55
N ILE A 36 -4.60 -0.13 12.39
CA ILE A 36 -4.83 -0.76 11.08
C ILE A 36 -3.90 -1.97 10.91
N THR A 37 -2.62 -1.83 11.28
CA THR A 37 -1.65 -2.94 11.21
C THR A 37 -2.08 -4.11 12.08
N LEU A 38 -2.53 -3.85 13.32
CA LEU A 38 -3.02 -4.89 14.23
C LEU A 38 -4.26 -5.61 13.68
N ILE A 39 -5.24 -4.86 13.17
CA ILE A 39 -6.45 -5.43 12.58
C ILE A 39 -6.10 -6.29 11.35
N LEU A 40 -5.25 -5.78 10.47
CA LEU A 40 -4.80 -6.50 9.28
C LEU A 40 -3.99 -7.75 9.63
N ALA A 41 -3.16 -7.70 10.67
CA ALA A 41 -2.42 -8.86 11.15
C ALA A 41 -3.35 -9.96 11.68
N LEU A 42 -4.36 -9.59 12.49
CA LEU A 42 -5.37 -10.54 12.98
C LEU A 42 -6.19 -11.13 11.84
N LEU A 43 -6.61 -10.31 10.87
CA LEU A 43 -7.33 -10.77 9.68
C LEU A 43 -6.47 -11.71 8.84
N SER A 44 -5.20 -11.37 8.60
CA SER A 44 -4.26 -12.21 7.86
C SER A 44 -4.08 -13.57 8.53
N PHE A 45 -3.87 -13.57 9.85
CA PHE A 45 -3.74 -14.81 10.61
C PHE A 45 -5.01 -15.67 10.52
N ALA A 46 -6.19 -15.07 10.72
CA ALA A 46 -7.48 -15.77 10.61
C ALA A 46 -7.71 -16.31 9.20
N SER A 47 -7.44 -15.52 8.16
CA SER A 47 -7.59 -15.94 6.77
C SER A 47 -6.66 -17.10 6.41
N VAL A 48 -5.38 -17.05 6.81
CA VAL A 48 -4.45 -18.16 6.63
C VAL A 48 -4.91 -19.41 7.37
N ALA A 49 -5.35 -19.26 8.63
CA ALA A 49 -5.87 -20.38 9.42
C ALA A 49 -7.08 -21.03 8.72
N LEU A 50 -8.03 -20.22 8.22
CA LEU A 50 -9.16 -20.72 7.43
C LEU A 50 -8.72 -21.43 6.16
N THR A 51 -7.76 -20.89 5.42
CA THR A 51 -7.23 -21.53 4.20
C THR A 51 -6.60 -22.89 4.51
N LEU A 52 -5.84 -22.99 5.61
CA LEU A 52 -5.22 -24.24 6.04
C LEU A 52 -6.25 -25.28 6.51
N ILE A 53 -7.30 -24.85 7.22
CA ILE A 53 -8.43 -25.72 7.60
C ILE A 53 -9.17 -26.21 6.36
N ASN A 54 -9.40 -25.30 5.40
CA ASN A 54 -10.12 -25.59 4.16
C ASN A 54 -9.23 -26.16 3.06
N ARG A 55 -8.02 -26.66 3.34
CA ARG A 55 -7.11 -27.17 2.28
C ARG A 55 -7.71 -28.31 1.47
N LYS A 56 -8.63 -29.07 2.07
CA LYS A 56 -9.34 -30.20 1.42
C LYS A 56 -10.72 -29.79 0.87
N ALA A 57 -11.11 -28.53 0.99
CA ALA A 57 -12.35 -28.04 0.43
C ALA A 57 -12.29 -28.01 -1.11
N ASN A 58 -13.44 -27.79 -1.74
CA ASN A 58 -13.52 -27.60 -3.18
C ASN A 58 -12.59 -26.47 -3.64
N PHE A 59 -12.01 -26.63 -4.83
CA PHE A 59 -11.02 -25.72 -5.40
C PHE A 59 -11.46 -24.24 -5.34
N ALA A 60 -12.72 -23.96 -5.65
CA ALA A 60 -13.26 -22.60 -5.60
C ALA A 60 -13.19 -21.99 -4.19
N THR A 61 -13.56 -22.75 -3.15
CA THR A 61 -13.51 -22.32 -1.75
C THR A 61 -12.08 -22.14 -1.26
N TYR A 62 -11.18 -23.03 -1.68
CA TYR A 62 -9.76 -22.89 -1.38
C TYR A 62 -9.19 -21.62 -2.01
N LEU A 63 -9.43 -21.41 -3.31
CA LEU A 63 -8.91 -20.27 -4.06
C LEU A 63 -9.41 -18.92 -3.51
N THR A 64 -10.70 -18.81 -3.16
CA THR A 64 -11.23 -17.59 -2.55
C THR A 64 -10.59 -17.32 -1.20
N SER A 65 -10.47 -18.34 -0.34
CA SER A 65 -9.83 -18.18 0.98
C SER A 65 -8.34 -17.79 0.85
N ALA A 66 -7.61 -18.43 -0.06
CA ALA A 66 -6.20 -18.16 -0.31
C ALA A 66 -5.98 -16.76 -0.88
N SER A 67 -6.89 -16.29 -1.75
CA SER A 67 -6.82 -14.93 -2.31
C SER A 67 -7.04 -13.87 -1.23
N VAL A 68 -8.02 -14.06 -0.35
CA VAL A 68 -8.27 -13.15 0.79
C VAL A 68 -7.05 -13.14 1.71
N ALA A 69 -6.51 -14.31 2.07
CA ALA A 69 -5.31 -14.41 2.90
C ALA A 69 -4.11 -13.67 2.27
N SER A 70 -3.89 -13.84 0.96
CA SER A 70 -2.81 -13.18 0.23
C SER A 70 -2.92 -11.66 0.27
N VAL A 71 -4.11 -11.11 0.00
CA VAL A 71 -4.33 -9.65 0.03
C VAL A 71 -4.14 -9.10 1.44
N SER A 72 -4.68 -9.78 2.46
CA SER A 72 -4.52 -9.38 3.85
C SER A 72 -3.05 -9.36 4.27
N ILE A 73 -2.26 -10.38 3.92
CA ILE A 73 -0.83 -10.45 4.24
C ILE A 73 -0.06 -9.31 3.55
N ALA A 74 -0.34 -9.06 2.26
CA ALA A 74 0.31 -8.00 1.51
C ALA A 74 0.06 -6.63 2.15
N LEU A 75 -1.20 -6.32 2.47
CA LEU A 75 -1.56 -5.07 3.15
C LEU A 75 -0.93 -4.98 4.54
N THR A 76 -0.98 -6.05 5.33
CA THR A 76 -0.33 -6.10 6.64
C THR A 76 1.16 -5.78 6.54
N SER A 77 1.84 -6.36 5.55
CA SER A 77 3.28 -6.16 5.34
C SER A 77 3.60 -4.71 5.00
N ILE A 78 2.83 -4.05 4.12
CA ILE A 78 3.01 -2.62 3.79
C ILE A 78 2.86 -1.76 5.04
N TYR A 79 1.78 -1.96 5.79
CA TYR A 79 1.50 -1.17 6.99
C TYR A 79 2.52 -1.41 8.11
N ALA A 80 2.99 -2.65 8.27
CA ALA A 80 4.03 -3.01 9.22
C ALA A 80 5.40 -2.41 8.83
N CYS A 81 5.81 -2.50 7.55
CA CYS A 81 7.05 -1.87 7.07
C CYS A 81 7.05 -0.37 7.35
N ASN A 82 5.95 0.31 6.98
CA ASN A 82 5.79 1.73 7.25
C ASN A 82 5.78 2.05 8.75
N PHE A 83 5.34 1.12 9.61
CA PHE A 83 5.33 1.32 11.07
C PHE A 83 6.74 1.23 11.66
N PHE A 84 7.57 0.31 11.13
CA PHE A 84 8.96 0.16 11.53
C PHE A 84 9.92 1.15 10.84
N GLY A 85 9.39 2.14 10.12
CA GLY A 85 10.19 3.18 9.46
C GLY A 85 10.87 2.75 8.16
N VAL A 86 10.54 1.56 7.65
CA VAL A 86 10.91 1.13 6.30
C VAL A 86 9.80 1.62 5.38
N TYR A 87 9.85 2.92 5.07
CA TYR A 87 8.84 3.58 4.23
C TYR A 87 8.88 3.00 2.81
N ILE A 88 7.75 2.45 2.36
CA ILE A 88 7.51 1.94 1.00
C ILE A 88 6.57 2.89 0.27
#